data_AF-A0A7S0BCV5-F1
#
_entry.id   AF-A0A7S0BCV5-F1
#
_cell.length_a   1.000
_cell.length_b   1.000
_cell.length_c   1.000
_cell.angle_alpha   90.00
_cell.angle_beta   90.00
_cell.angle_gamma   90.00
#
_symmetry.space_group_name_H-M   'P 1'
#
loop_
_entity.id
_entity.type
_entity.pdbx_description
1 polymer ?
#
loop_
_entity_poly.entity_id
_entity_poly.type
_entity_poly.pdbx_seq_one_letter_code
_entity_poly.pdbx_strand_id
1 'polypeptide(L)'
;KAPDFLGKAALQRLQEGGPRRLIVGLELPAAGSADNGPGALWRPWKVAGAGGEVLGHVTSICYSPTVGMHLAIATLAREATKPGTTVTVQTPGCGHQRAVVRKLPFMRRKA
;
A
#
# COMPACT_ATOMS: atom_id res chain seq x y z
N LYS A 1 16.14 10.15 31.15
CA LYS A 1 15.75 11.41 30.47
C LYS A 1 15.59 11.09 28.98
N ALA A 2 14.46 11.42 28.35
CA ALA A 2 14.32 11.16 26.91
C ALA A 2 15.38 11.98 26.15
N PRO A 3 16.18 11.35 25.25
CA PRO A 3 17.26 12.03 24.54
C PRO A 3 16.72 13.22 23.73
N ASP A 4 17.54 14.25 23.54
CA ASP A 4 17.21 15.40 22.71
C ASP A 4 17.86 15.24 21.34
N PHE A 5 17.05 14.91 20.34
CA PHE A 5 17.50 14.54 19.00
C PHE A 5 16.82 15.43 17.94
N LEU A 6 17.48 15.58 16.80
CA LEU A 6 16.97 16.38 15.69
C LEU A 6 15.58 15.88 15.25
N GLY A 7 14.59 16.79 15.25
CA GLY A 7 13.22 16.46 14.84
C GLY A 7 12.29 16.00 15.98
N LYS A 8 12.78 15.89 17.22
CA LYS A 8 11.94 15.53 18.39
C LYS A 8 10.68 16.39 18.53
N ALA A 9 10.82 17.71 18.46
CA ALA A 9 9.69 18.64 18.55
C ALA A 9 8.68 18.44 17.40
N ALA A 10 9.15 18.10 16.20
CA ALA A 10 8.28 17.84 15.05
C ALA A 10 7.51 16.52 15.23
N LEU A 11 8.15 15.46 15.73
CA LEU A 11 7.49 14.19 16.04
C LEU A 11 6.46 14.33 17.16
N GLN A 12 6.76 15.15 18.19
CA GLN A 12 5.81 15.44 19.27
C GLN A 12 4.54 16.12 18.75
N ARG A 13 4.68 17.12 17.87
CA ARG A 13 3.51 17.74 17.20
C ARG A 13 2.71 16.75 16.35
N LEU A 14 3.39 15.83 15.66
CA LEU A 14 2.72 14.78 14.89
C LEU A 14 2.02 13.74 15.77
N GLN A 15 2.40 13.58 17.04
CA GLN A 15 1.81 12.59 17.94
C GLN A 15 0.36 12.91 18.31
N GLU A 16 0.02 14.20 18.42
CA GLU A 16 -1.32 14.65 18.82
C GLU A 16 -2.38 14.37 17.73
N GLY A 17 -2.03 14.57 16.45
CA GLY A 17 -2.96 14.39 15.31
C GLY A 17 -2.73 13.13 14.47
N GLY A 18 -1.56 12.51 14.59
CA GLY A 18 -1.10 11.44 13.71
C GLY A 18 -0.78 11.92 12.28
N PRO A 19 -0.17 11.05 11.45
CA PRO A 19 0.10 11.37 10.06
C PRO A 19 -1.19 11.33 9.23
N ARG A 20 -1.27 12.21 8.21
CA ARG A 20 -2.40 12.24 7.26
C ARG A 20 -2.44 11.04 6.31
N ARG A 21 -1.31 10.34 6.16
CA ARG A 21 -1.16 9.17 5.31
C ARG A 21 -0.43 8.07 6.07
N LEU A 22 -0.79 6.83 5.79
CA LEU A 22 -0.20 5.65 6.42
C LEU A 22 0.29 4.67 5.37
N ILE A 23 1.32 3.91 5.75
CA ILE A 23 1.84 2.81 4.96
C ILE A 23 0.99 1.57 5.24
N VAL A 24 0.50 0.93 4.17
CA VAL A 24 -0.31 -0.29 4.23
C VAL A 24 0.17 -1.32 3.22
N GLY A 25 -0.20 -2.58 3.46
CA GLY A 25 -0.09 -3.63 2.46
C GLY A 25 -1.34 -3.67 1.59
N LEU A 26 -1.18 -4.04 0.33
CA LEU A 26 -2.25 -4.35 -0.60
C LEU A 26 -2.04 -5.76 -1.17
N GLU A 27 -3.12 -6.52 -1.29
CA GLU A 27 -3.17 -7.75 -2.07
C GLU A 27 -3.90 -7.47 -3.38
N LEU A 28 -3.26 -7.80 -4.50
CA LEU A 28 -3.84 -7.75 -5.83
C LEU A 28 -3.88 -9.17 -6.43
N PRO A 29 -4.93 -9.53 -7.18
CA PRO A 29 -4.97 -10.79 -7.90
C PRO A 29 -3.75 -10.99 -8.79
N ALA A 30 -3.19 -12.20 -8.80
CA ALA A 30 -2.30 -12.61 -9.87
C ALA A 30 -3.11 -12.67 -11.17
N ALA A 31 -2.76 -11.86 -12.17
CA ALA A 31 -3.45 -11.95 -13.46
C ALA A 31 -3.25 -13.37 -14.03
N GLY A 32 -4.33 -14.01 -14.49
CA GLY A 32 -4.32 -15.41 -14.95
C GLY A 32 -3.59 -15.67 -16.27
N SER A 33 -2.85 -14.72 -16.82
CA SER A 33 -2.11 -14.86 -18.07
C SER A 33 -0.61 -14.84 -17.81
N ALA A 34 0.06 -15.90 -18.22
CA ALA A 34 1.46 -16.23 -17.99
C ALA A 34 2.51 -15.17 -18.41
N ASP A 35 2.12 -14.04 -19.04
CA ASP A 35 3.08 -13.12 -19.65
C ASP A 35 2.98 -11.65 -19.23
N ASN A 36 2.00 -11.25 -18.40
CA ASN A 36 1.87 -9.86 -17.98
C ASN A 36 1.58 -9.76 -16.48
N GLY A 37 2.63 -9.89 -15.66
CA GLY A 37 2.62 -9.26 -14.34
C GLY A 37 2.32 -7.75 -14.49
N PRO A 38 2.06 -7.02 -13.41
CA PRO A 38 1.54 -5.64 -13.47
C PRO A 38 2.55 -4.61 -14.05
N GLY A 39 3.64 -5.06 -14.67
CA GLY A 39 4.74 -4.27 -15.18
C GLY A 39 5.72 -3.87 -14.09
N ALA A 40 6.86 -3.34 -14.50
CA ALA A 40 7.78 -2.69 -13.56
C ALA A 40 7.12 -1.44 -12.95
N LEU A 41 7.31 -1.21 -11.66
CA LEU A 41 6.88 0.02 -10.99
C LEU A 41 7.86 1.17 -11.32
N TRP A 42 7.92 1.62 -12.58
CA TRP A 42 8.76 2.74 -13.02
C TRP A 42 8.26 4.08 -12.45
N ARG A 43 6.97 4.16 -12.10
CA ARG A 43 6.33 5.28 -11.40
C ARG A 43 5.34 4.77 -10.36
N PRO A 44 5.06 5.54 -9.30
CA PRO A 44 4.02 5.19 -8.34
C PRO A 44 2.66 5.04 -9.01
N TRP A 45 1.99 3.92 -8.77
CA TRP A 45 0.66 3.67 -9.33
C TRP A 45 -0.41 4.26 -8.42
N LYS A 46 -1.42 4.90 -9.02
CA LYS A 46 -2.51 5.53 -8.26
C LYS A 46 -3.40 4.45 -7.64
N VAL A 47 -3.77 4.68 -6.39
CA VAL A 47 -4.79 3.92 -5.67
C VAL A 47 -6.02 4.80 -5.55
N ALA A 48 -7.16 4.33 -6.04
CA ALA A 48 -8.42 5.03 -6.05
C ALA A 48 -9.48 4.33 -5.19
N GLY A 49 -10.38 5.11 -4.61
CA GLY A 49 -11.55 4.60 -3.90
C GLY A 49 -12.68 4.21 -4.85
N ALA A 50 -13.83 3.84 -4.28
CA ALA A 50 -15.00 3.45 -5.07
C ALA A 50 -15.57 4.58 -5.93
N GLY A 51 -15.39 5.85 -5.50
CA GLY A 51 -15.80 7.04 -6.25
C GLY A 51 -14.78 7.50 -7.30
N GLY A 52 -13.66 6.79 -7.46
CA GLY A 52 -12.59 7.15 -8.40
C GLY A 52 -11.62 8.22 -7.88
N GLU A 53 -11.85 8.75 -6.68
CA GLU A 53 -10.95 9.69 -6.01
C GLU A 53 -9.60 9.02 -5.68
N VAL A 54 -8.50 9.75 -5.89
CA VAL A 54 -7.15 9.22 -5.61
C VAL A 54 -6.88 9.25 -4.11
N LEU A 55 -6.77 8.08 -3.51
CA LEU A 55 -6.51 7.87 -2.08
C LEU A 55 -5.02 7.77 -1.75
N GLY A 56 -4.18 7.48 -2.74
CA GLY A 56 -2.75 7.33 -2.52
C GLY A 56 -2.02 6.65 -3.67
N HIS A 57 -0.86 6.07 -3.37
CA HIS A 57 -0.03 5.43 -4.39
C HIS A 57 0.65 4.15 -3.89
N VAL A 58 0.84 3.21 -4.82
CA VAL A 58 1.71 2.04 -4.66
C VAL A 58 3.16 2.49 -4.79
N THR A 59 4.00 2.07 -3.83
CA THR A 59 5.43 2.40 -3.75
C THR A 59 6.33 1.21 -4.05
N SER A 60 5.84 -0.01 -3.89
CA SER A 60 6.53 -1.24 -4.30
C SER A 60 5.51 -2.36 -4.53
N ILE A 61 5.83 -3.32 -5.41
CA ILE A 61 4.98 -4.48 -5.69
C ILE A 61 5.83 -5.67 -6.13
N CYS A 62 5.45 -6.87 -5.71
CA CYS A 62 6.02 -8.12 -6.22
C CYS A 62 4.97 -9.24 -6.22
N TYR A 63 5.19 -10.28 -7.03
CA TYR A 63 4.43 -11.52 -6.90
C TYR A 63 4.96 -12.33 -5.70
N SER A 64 4.05 -12.86 -4.87
CA SER A 64 4.41 -13.78 -3.79
C SER A 64 3.92 -15.19 -4.13
N PRO A 65 4.82 -16.15 -4.44
CA PRO A 65 4.44 -17.54 -4.67
C PRO A 65 3.78 -18.20 -3.46
N THR A 66 4.16 -17.80 -2.24
CA THR A 66 3.59 -18.33 -0.99
C THR A 66 2.13 -17.92 -0.79
N VAL A 67 1.76 -16.71 -1.22
CA VAL A 67 0.38 -16.20 -1.10
C VAL A 67 -0.42 -16.44 -2.39
N GLY A 68 0.25 -16.66 -3.52
CA GLY A 68 -0.39 -16.81 -4.83
C GLY A 68 -0.96 -15.50 -5.39
N MET A 69 -0.50 -14.35 -4.88
CA MET A 69 -1.04 -13.02 -5.20
C MET A 69 0.11 -12.01 -5.35
N HIS A 70 -0.18 -10.87 -5.99
CA HIS A 70 0.73 -9.73 -5.93
C HIS A 70 0.57 -8.99 -4.60
N LEU A 71 1.68 -8.74 -3.93
CA LEU A 71 1.76 -7.98 -2.69
C LEU A 71 2.37 -6.63 -2.99
N ALA A 72 1.70 -5.56 -2.59
CA ALA A 72 2.18 -4.20 -2.79
C ALA A 72 2.23 -3.41 -1.48
N ILE A 73 3.22 -2.55 -1.34
CA ILE A 73 3.24 -1.52 -0.29
C ILE A 73 2.68 -0.24 -0.89
N ALA A 74 1.78 0.41 -0.17
CA ALA A 74 1.17 1.66 -0.59
C ALA A 74 1.14 2.67 0.55
N THR A 75 1.14 3.95 0.18
CA THR A 75 0.89 5.06 1.09
C THR A 75 -0.48 5.64 0.77
N LEU A 76 -1.44 5.47 1.68
CA LEU A 76 -2.83 5.88 1.51
C LEU A 76 -3.24 6.95 2.53
N ALA A 77 -4.25 7.74 2.19
CA ALA A 77 -4.97 8.60 3.12
C ALA A 77 -5.50 7.78 4.31
N ARG A 78 -5.41 8.33 5.52
CA ARG A 78 -5.70 7.63 6.79
C ARG A 78 -7.05 6.91 6.77
N GLU A 79 -8.04 7.52 6.15
CA GLU A 79 -9.44 7.08 6.08
C GLU A 79 -9.60 5.75 5.32
N ALA A 80 -8.68 5.47 4.39
CA ALA A 80 -8.71 4.29 3.52
C ALA A 80 -7.81 3.14 3.98
N THR A 81 -7.23 3.22 5.19
CA THR A 81 -6.17 2.29 5.64
C THR A 81 -6.66 1.09 6.43
N LYS A 82 -7.96 0.99 6.68
CA LYS A 82 -8.55 -0.14 7.42
C LYS A 82 -8.33 -1.46 6.67
N PRO A 83 -7.79 -2.51 7.32
CA PRO A 83 -7.69 -3.83 6.69
C PRO A 83 -9.05 -4.35 6.22
N GLY A 84 -9.07 -4.96 5.03
CA GLY A 84 -10.29 -5.43 4.36
C GLY A 84 -10.94 -4.40 3.43
N THR A 85 -10.54 -3.13 3.50
CA THR A 85 -11.01 -2.11 2.56
C THR A 85 -10.64 -2.49 1.13
N THR A 86 -11.62 -2.48 0.24
CA THR A 86 -11.40 -2.68 -1.20
C THR A 86 -11.03 -1.33 -1.83
N VAL A 87 -9.96 -1.34 -2.62
CA VAL A 87 -9.49 -0.18 -3.39
C VAL A 87 -9.19 -0.62 -4.83
N THR A 88 -8.99 0.34 -5.71
CA THR A 88 -8.66 0.09 -7.12
C THR A 88 -7.27 0.63 -7.42
N VAL A 89 -6.39 -0.20 -7.97
CA VAL A 89 -5.03 0.19 -8.38
C VAL A 89 -4.99 0.39 -9.88
N GLN A 90 -4.43 1.51 -10.32
CA GLN A 90 -4.26 1.80 -11.74
C GLN A 90 -2.93 1.22 -12.23
N THR A 91 -2.99 0.00 -12.76
CA THR A 91 -1.84 -0.77 -13.23
C THR A 91 -1.57 -0.45 -14.71
N PRO A 92 -0.34 -0.07 -15.11
CA PRO A 92 0.03 0.06 -16.51
C PRO A 92 -0.19 -1.26 -17.26
N GLY A 93 -0.83 -1.22 -18.43
CA GLY A 93 -1.08 -2.40 -19.26
C GLY A 93 -2.27 -3.27 -18.84
N CYS A 94 -2.58 -3.36 -17.54
CA CYS A 94 -3.73 -4.15 -17.03
C CYS A 94 -4.96 -3.29 -16.66
N GLY A 95 -4.85 -1.96 -16.71
CA GLY A 95 -5.94 -1.05 -16.35
C GLY A 95 -6.21 -1.03 -14.85
N HIS A 96 -7.48 -0.95 -14.47
CA HIS A 96 -7.91 -0.86 -13.08
C HIS A 96 -8.04 -2.25 -12.46
N GLN A 97 -7.19 -2.56 -11.49
CA GLN A 97 -7.22 -3.82 -10.75
C GLN A 97 -7.77 -3.63 -9.34
N ARG A 98 -8.68 -4.53 -8.94
CA ARG A 98 -9.16 -4.56 -7.56
C ARG A 98 -8.03 -5.01 -6.64
N ALA A 99 -7.87 -4.30 -5.52
CA ALA A 99 -6.95 -4.65 -4.45
C ALA A 99 -7.64 -4.59 -3.09
N VAL A 100 -7.08 -5.29 -2.11
CA VAL A 100 -7.59 -5.28 -0.73
C VAL A 100 -6.50 -4.84 0.23
N VAL A 101 -6.83 -3.89 1.11
CA VAL A 101 -5.93 -3.42 2.16
C VAL A 101 -5.68 -4.53 3.17
N ARG A 102 -4.41 -4.75 3.51
CA ARG A 102 -3.94 -5.79 4.42
C ARG A 102 -3.02 -5.24 5.49
N LYS A 103 -3.05 -5.92 6.63
CA LYS A 103 -2.14 -5.65 7.74
C LYS A 103 -0.73 -6.10 7.36
N LEU A 104 0.25 -5.26 7.68
CA LEU A 104 1.66 -5.62 7.60
C LEU A 104 2.14 -6.20 8.95
N PRO A 105 3.11 -7.15 8.95
CA PRO A 105 3.69 -7.80 7.78
C PRO A 105 2.71 -8.79 7.12
N PHE A 106 2.87 -9.03 5.81
CA PHE A 106 2.01 -9.96 5.05
C PHE A 106 2.05 -11.40 5.57
N MET A 107 3.19 -11.80 6.15
CA MET A 107 3.41 -13.12 6.72
C MET A 107 4.09 -12.97 8.07
N ARG A 108 3.95 -13.98 8.92
CA ARG A 108 4.67 -14.02 10.20
C ARG A 108 6.18 -14.09 9.93
N ARG A 109 6.93 -13.20 10.57
CA ARG A 109 8.40 -13.32 10.60
C ARG A 109 8.74 -14.58 11.41
N LYS A 110 9.47 -15.52 10.80
CA LYS A 110 10.09 -16.60 11.57
C LYS A 110 11.15 -15.98 12.49
N ALA A 111 11.15 -16.39 13.75
CA ALA A 111 12.10 -15.93 14.76
C ALA A 111 13.53 -16.32 14.38
#